data_AF-A0A965R3U3-F1
#
_entry.id   AF-A0A965R3U3-F1
#
_cell.length_a   1.000
_cell.length_b   1.000
_cell.length_c   1.000
_cell.angle_alpha   90.00
_cell.angle_beta   90.00
_cell.angle_gamma   90.00
#
_symmetry.space_group_name_H-M   'P 1'
#
loop_
_entity.id
_entity.type
_entity.pdbx_description
1 polymer ?
#
loop_
_entity_poly.entity_id
_entity_poly.type
_entity_poly.pdbx_seq_one_letter_code
_entity_poly.pdbx_strand_id
1 'polypeptide(L)'
;MPYSITQNNPDCQGWAVVDPADKVFGCHKTKGDAIKQAVAISLATDEPFLGERAMPDLSAPQFMRDAAEQGVTWYEEGLAGDGVTAGTVREARLMASGEVSADKWQRISAWIARHMVDLDAPDAEPGADGYPSPGVVAHALWGSQGGKDGAMRTKDYADRLLARIEAETRNADGPTVKISDIDGTLIQDGARDDSVWMFLQDQPGALFIVTGRPESERDATVQQLADLDITYSRLIMNPSSTADSSEYKKATAEELLKTYNVTVAVENDPQTLAYYDELGIEAVNPENLDAQGVEEASAYRKGRIADMGKIETREFTTTIEL
;
A
#
# COMPACT_ATOMS: atom_id res chain seq x y z
N MET A 1 2.90 15.88 -4.40
CA MET A 1 2.87 14.51 -4.94
C MET A 1 4.29 14.00 -5.06
N PRO A 2 4.59 12.83 -4.47
CA PRO A 2 5.93 12.27 -4.44
C PRO A 2 6.40 11.77 -5.81
N TYR A 3 7.71 11.74 -6.04
CA TYR A 3 8.30 11.31 -7.31
C TYR A 3 9.02 9.97 -7.16
N SER A 4 9.04 9.17 -8.23
CA SER A 4 9.80 7.92 -8.27
C SER A 4 10.55 7.78 -9.59
N ILE A 5 11.48 6.83 -9.66
CA ILE A 5 12.08 6.41 -10.93
C ILE A 5 11.64 5.00 -11.32
N THR A 6 11.44 4.74 -12.60
CA THR A 6 11.06 3.41 -13.12
C THR A 6 11.71 3.13 -14.47
N GLN A 7 12.03 1.86 -14.75
CA GLN A 7 12.41 1.41 -16.10
C GLN A 7 11.21 0.94 -16.94
N ASN A 8 10.04 0.80 -16.31
CA ASN A 8 8.86 0.17 -16.88
C ASN A 8 7.79 1.21 -17.26
N ASN A 9 8.18 2.28 -17.97
CA ASN A 9 7.24 3.29 -18.47
C ASN A 9 7.25 3.29 -20.02
N PRO A 10 6.09 3.09 -20.67
CA PRO A 10 6.02 2.96 -22.14
C PRO A 10 6.41 4.23 -22.90
N ASP A 11 6.29 5.39 -22.26
CA ASP A 11 6.61 6.69 -22.85
C ASP A 11 8.10 7.06 -22.70
N CYS A 12 8.92 6.15 -22.13
CA CYS A 12 10.29 6.42 -21.79
C CYS A 12 11.24 5.25 -22.08
N GLN A 13 12.20 5.45 -22.99
CA GLN A 13 13.29 4.49 -23.18
C GLN A 13 14.41 4.74 -22.15
N GLY A 14 14.49 3.90 -21.13
CA GLY A 14 15.49 3.97 -20.06
C GLY A 14 14.84 4.14 -18.69
N TRP A 15 15.28 5.14 -17.93
CA TRP A 15 14.77 5.47 -16.59
C TRP A 15 13.88 6.70 -16.67
N ALA A 16 12.59 6.53 -16.39
CA ALA A 16 11.63 7.62 -16.28
C ALA A 16 11.62 8.15 -14.85
N VAL A 17 11.51 9.48 -14.69
CA VAL A 17 11.09 10.13 -13.45
C VAL A 17 9.59 10.39 -13.58
N VAL A 18 8.79 9.86 -12.66
CA VAL A 18 7.33 9.92 -12.75
C VAL A 18 6.68 10.37 -11.43
N ASP A 19 5.49 10.97 -11.53
CA ASP A 19 4.58 11.13 -10.38
C ASP A 19 3.69 9.88 -10.19
N PRO A 20 2.79 9.84 -9.19
CA PRO A 20 1.94 8.67 -8.96
C PRO A 20 0.93 8.38 -10.08
N ALA A 21 0.66 9.35 -10.95
CA ALA A 21 -0.22 9.21 -12.12
C ALA A 21 0.55 8.78 -13.39
N ASP A 22 1.79 8.31 -13.23
CA ASP A 22 2.72 7.92 -14.30
C ASP A 22 3.04 9.05 -15.30
N LYS A 23 2.79 10.32 -14.92
CA LYS A 23 3.20 11.46 -15.73
C LYS A 23 4.73 11.53 -15.73
N VAL A 24 5.33 11.51 -16.92
CA VAL A 24 6.78 11.58 -17.09
C VAL A 24 7.29 13.02 -16.91
N PHE A 25 8.23 13.22 -15.99
CA PHE A 25 8.96 14.47 -15.76
C PHE A 25 10.32 14.47 -16.45
N GLY A 26 10.86 13.30 -16.80
CA GLY A 26 12.05 13.19 -17.62
C GLY A 26 12.47 11.75 -17.87
N CYS A 27 13.29 11.57 -18.91
CA CYS A 27 13.79 10.29 -19.38
C CYS A 27 15.31 10.29 -19.41
N HIS A 28 15.91 9.25 -18.83
CA HIS A 28 17.36 9.16 -18.64
C HIS A 28 17.89 7.82 -19.08
N LYS A 29 19.12 7.82 -19.61
CA LYS A 29 19.80 6.56 -19.97
C LYS A 29 20.29 5.80 -18.75
N THR A 30 20.61 6.50 -17.67
CA THR A 30 21.18 5.90 -16.45
C THR A 30 20.30 6.17 -15.23
N LYS A 31 20.26 5.20 -14.31
CA LYS A 31 19.58 5.31 -13.03
C LYS A 31 20.05 6.55 -12.26
N GLY A 32 21.37 6.79 -12.25
CA GLY A 32 21.97 7.91 -11.55
C GLY A 32 21.46 9.27 -12.02
N ASP A 33 21.21 9.44 -13.32
CA ASP A 33 20.70 10.71 -13.86
C ASP A 33 19.21 10.91 -13.56
N ALA A 34 18.42 9.82 -13.56
CA ALA A 34 17.04 9.86 -13.11
C ALA A 34 16.93 10.20 -11.61
N ILE A 35 17.78 9.60 -10.77
CA ILE A 35 17.86 9.94 -9.33
C ILE A 35 18.19 11.42 -9.17
N LYS A 36 19.17 11.97 -9.89
CA LYS A 36 19.53 13.40 -9.80
C LYS A 36 18.34 14.30 -10.10
N GLN A 37 17.58 14.00 -11.16
CA GLN A 37 16.39 14.79 -11.49
C GLN A 37 15.31 14.61 -10.42
N ALA A 38 15.01 13.38 -10.00
CA ALA A 38 13.97 13.12 -9.01
C ALA A 38 14.27 13.79 -7.65
N VAL A 39 15.53 13.78 -7.20
CA VAL A 39 16.01 14.52 -6.03
C VAL A 39 15.89 16.03 -6.25
N ALA A 40 16.24 16.55 -7.44
CA ALA A 40 16.11 17.97 -7.72
C ALA A 40 14.65 18.45 -7.71
N ILE A 41 13.72 17.66 -8.24
CA ILE A 41 12.29 17.96 -8.16
C ILE A 41 11.84 17.89 -6.71
N SER A 42 12.22 16.82 -5.98
CA SER A 42 11.90 16.63 -4.56
C SER A 42 12.28 17.84 -3.71
N LEU A 43 13.51 18.35 -3.86
CA LEU A 43 14.00 19.54 -3.17
C LEU A 43 13.28 20.83 -3.61
N ALA A 44 12.84 20.92 -4.86
CA ALA A 44 12.20 22.12 -5.40
C ALA A 44 10.72 22.24 -5.02
N THR A 45 10.04 21.10 -4.85
CA THR A 45 8.61 21.05 -4.55
C THR A 45 8.32 20.73 -3.09
N ASP A 46 9.34 20.43 -2.29
CA ASP A 46 9.22 19.89 -0.93
C ASP A 46 8.39 18.59 -0.89
N GLU A 47 8.56 17.76 -1.92
CA GLU A 47 7.84 16.49 -2.08
C GLU A 47 8.84 15.34 -2.01
N PRO A 48 8.51 14.19 -1.40
CA PRO A 48 9.50 13.13 -1.23
C PRO A 48 9.84 12.43 -2.54
N PHE A 49 11.13 12.12 -2.73
CA PHE A 49 11.59 11.15 -3.72
C PHE A 49 11.53 9.74 -3.11
N LEU A 50 10.73 8.86 -3.70
CA LEU A 50 10.44 7.51 -3.19
C LEU A 50 11.45 6.44 -3.63
N GLY A 51 12.49 6.81 -4.37
CA GLY A 51 13.43 5.83 -4.91
C GLY A 51 12.95 5.17 -6.21
N GLU A 52 13.43 3.95 -6.45
CA GLU A 52 13.04 3.16 -7.61
C GLU A 52 11.73 2.40 -7.34
N ARG A 53 10.75 2.59 -8.23
CA ARG A 53 9.51 1.81 -8.24
C ARG A 53 9.81 0.44 -8.84
N ALA A 54 10.11 -0.54 -8.00
CA ALA A 54 10.13 -1.95 -8.43
C ALA A 54 8.67 -2.43 -8.53
N MET A 55 8.09 -2.42 -9.74
CA MET A 55 6.92 -3.27 -9.98
C MET A 55 7.40 -4.73 -10.01
N PRO A 56 6.69 -5.67 -9.37
CA PRO A 56 7.06 -7.06 -9.44
C PRO A 56 7.03 -7.52 -10.90
N ASP A 57 7.91 -8.46 -11.24
CA ASP A 57 7.91 -9.05 -12.58
C ASP A 57 6.53 -9.69 -12.84
N LEU A 58 5.78 -9.08 -13.74
CA LEU A 58 4.46 -9.54 -14.16
C LEU A 58 4.53 -10.63 -15.23
N SER A 59 5.74 -11.07 -15.57
CA SER A 59 5.92 -12.05 -16.64
C SER A 59 5.24 -13.37 -16.29
N ALA A 60 4.56 -13.95 -17.28
CA ALA A 60 3.95 -15.27 -17.11
C ALA A 60 5.06 -16.31 -16.85
N PRO A 61 4.91 -17.19 -15.85
CA PRO A 61 5.80 -18.33 -15.68
C PRO A 61 5.63 -19.32 -16.86
N GLN A 62 6.67 -20.09 -17.18
CA GLN A 62 6.71 -20.93 -18.38
C GLN A 62 5.47 -21.81 -18.56
N PHE A 63 4.97 -22.44 -17.49
CA PHE A 63 3.81 -23.32 -17.58
C PHE A 63 2.52 -22.61 -18.04
N MET A 64 2.38 -21.31 -17.74
CA MET A 64 1.25 -20.51 -18.23
C MET A 64 1.45 -20.10 -19.68
N ARG A 65 2.70 -19.87 -20.10
CA ARG A 65 3.05 -19.58 -21.49
C ARG A 65 2.72 -20.77 -22.39
N ASP A 66 3.17 -21.96 -21.97
CA ASP A 66 2.92 -23.22 -22.69
C ASP A 66 1.41 -23.48 -22.81
N ALA A 67 0.66 -23.28 -21.72
CA ALA A 67 -0.79 -23.41 -21.72
C ALA A 67 -1.47 -22.41 -22.67
N ALA A 68 -1.07 -21.14 -22.62
CA ALA A 68 -1.64 -20.10 -23.47
C ALA A 68 -1.32 -20.33 -24.96
N GLU A 69 -0.11 -20.78 -25.29
CA GLU A 69 0.30 -21.15 -26.66
C GLU A 69 -0.55 -22.31 -27.19
N GLN A 70 -0.74 -23.36 -26.39
CA GLN A 70 -1.59 -24.48 -26.76
C GLN A 70 -3.06 -24.07 -26.91
N GLY A 71 -3.57 -23.20 -26.01
CA GLY A 71 -4.93 -22.67 -26.07
C GLY A 71 -5.18 -21.84 -27.33
N VAL A 72 -4.20 -21.02 -27.76
CA VAL A 72 -4.27 -20.27 -29.02
C VAL A 72 -4.29 -21.21 -30.21
N THR A 73 -3.49 -22.28 -30.19
CA THR A 73 -3.49 -23.31 -31.25
C THR A 73 -4.87 -23.96 -31.38
N TRP A 74 -5.46 -24.42 -30.27
CA TRP A 74 -6.81 -25.02 -30.29
C TRP A 74 -7.90 -24.04 -30.71
N TYR A 75 -7.77 -22.76 -30.36
CA TYR A 75 -8.67 -21.72 -30.85
C TYR A 75 -8.58 -21.58 -32.38
N GLU A 76 -7.37 -21.60 -32.95
CA GLU A 76 -7.15 -21.50 -34.40
C GLU A 76 -7.65 -22.75 -35.16
N GLU A 77 -7.65 -23.90 -34.50
CA GLU A 77 -8.27 -25.15 -34.99
C GLU A 77 -9.81 -25.14 -34.90
N GLY A 78 -10.42 -24.12 -34.28
CA GLY A 78 -11.86 -23.99 -34.15
C GLY A 78 -12.47 -24.81 -33.01
N LEU A 79 -11.66 -25.21 -32.01
CA LEU A 79 -12.09 -26.04 -30.89
C LEU A 79 -12.61 -25.22 -29.68
N ALA A 80 -12.49 -23.90 -29.75
CA ALA A 80 -12.97 -23.00 -28.71
C ALA A 80 -14.51 -22.91 -28.70
N GLY A 81 -15.08 -22.78 -27.50
CA GLY A 81 -16.52 -22.54 -27.34
C GLY A 81 -16.92 -21.08 -27.60
N ASP A 82 -18.23 -20.86 -27.76
CA ASP A 82 -18.84 -19.56 -28.12
C ASP A 82 -18.53 -18.42 -27.12
N GLY A 83 -18.17 -18.75 -25.88
CA GLY A 83 -17.81 -17.76 -24.86
C GLY A 83 -16.41 -17.13 -25.03
N VAL A 84 -15.57 -17.66 -25.92
CA VAL A 84 -14.22 -17.12 -26.15
C VAL A 84 -14.29 -15.88 -27.04
N THR A 85 -13.83 -14.76 -26.50
CA THR A 85 -13.81 -13.48 -27.23
C THR A 85 -12.45 -13.23 -27.92
N ALA A 86 -12.44 -12.37 -28.93
CA ALA A 86 -11.19 -11.89 -29.53
C ALA A 86 -10.25 -11.22 -28.50
N GLY A 87 -10.81 -10.62 -27.44
CA GLY A 87 -10.04 -10.06 -26.33
C GLY A 87 -9.28 -11.13 -25.55
N THR A 88 -9.96 -12.23 -25.21
CA THR A 88 -9.35 -13.39 -24.52
C THR A 88 -8.18 -13.96 -25.32
N VAL A 89 -8.35 -14.13 -26.63
CA VAL A 89 -7.31 -14.68 -27.51
C VAL A 89 -6.11 -13.73 -27.63
N ARG A 90 -6.36 -12.41 -27.72
CA ARG A 90 -5.28 -11.41 -27.72
C ARG A 90 -4.46 -11.46 -26.44
N GLU A 91 -5.12 -11.53 -25.29
CA GLU A 91 -4.47 -11.65 -23.98
C GLU A 91 -3.70 -12.97 -23.84
N ALA A 92 -4.23 -14.08 -24.37
CA ALA A 92 -3.54 -15.37 -24.39
C ALA A 92 -2.26 -15.32 -25.24
N ARG A 93 -2.29 -14.66 -26.41
CA ARG A 93 -1.07 -14.46 -27.24
C ARG A 93 0.00 -13.65 -26.51
N LEU A 94 -0.40 -12.59 -25.81
CA LEU A 94 0.52 -11.82 -24.97
C LEU A 94 1.10 -12.69 -23.85
N MET A 95 0.24 -13.45 -23.16
CA MET A 95 0.68 -14.38 -22.11
C MET A 95 1.66 -15.44 -22.62
N ALA A 96 1.43 -16.00 -23.81
CA ALA A 96 2.34 -16.94 -24.47
C ALA A 96 3.73 -16.31 -24.72
N SER A 97 3.77 -15.03 -25.13
CA SER A 97 5.02 -14.27 -25.24
C SER A 97 5.62 -13.85 -23.89
N GLY A 98 4.86 -14.04 -22.80
CA GLY A 98 5.26 -13.71 -21.44
C GLY A 98 4.67 -12.47 -20.83
N GLU A 99 3.94 -11.69 -21.62
CA GLU A 99 3.40 -10.41 -21.23
C GLU A 99 2.01 -10.60 -20.63
N VAL A 100 1.85 -10.26 -19.35
CA VAL A 100 0.54 -10.30 -18.68
C VAL A 100 0.32 -8.98 -17.98
N SER A 101 -0.81 -8.32 -18.25
CA SER A 101 -1.17 -7.08 -17.59
C SER A 101 -1.57 -7.31 -16.14
N ALA A 102 -1.37 -6.31 -15.27
CA ALA A 102 -1.82 -6.36 -13.88
C ALA A 102 -3.34 -6.61 -13.77
N ASP A 103 -4.13 -6.02 -14.66
CA ASP A 103 -5.58 -6.26 -14.76
C ASP A 103 -5.90 -7.73 -15.12
N LYS A 104 -5.13 -8.35 -16.02
CA LYS A 104 -5.30 -9.76 -16.35
C LYS A 104 -4.98 -10.65 -15.14
N TRP A 105 -3.94 -10.33 -14.38
CA TRP A 105 -3.61 -11.02 -13.13
C TRP A 105 -4.75 -10.96 -12.11
N GLN A 106 -5.38 -9.79 -11.93
CA GLN A 106 -6.56 -9.64 -11.06
C GLN A 106 -7.74 -10.52 -11.51
N ARG A 107 -7.93 -10.68 -12.83
CA ARG A 107 -9.05 -11.47 -13.39
C ARG A 107 -8.81 -12.98 -13.35
N ILE A 108 -7.57 -13.46 -13.47
CA ILE A 108 -7.24 -14.90 -13.60
C ILE A 108 -7.83 -15.72 -12.44
N SER A 109 -7.58 -15.31 -11.20
CA SER A 109 -8.03 -16.07 -10.01
C SER A 109 -9.54 -16.24 -9.98
N ALA A 110 -10.26 -15.13 -10.20
CA ALA A 110 -11.71 -15.11 -10.18
C ALA A 110 -12.33 -15.86 -11.38
N TRP A 111 -11.68 -15.84 -12.55
CA TRP A 111 -12.15 -16.59 -13.71
C TRP A 111 -12.00 -18.10 -13.49
N ILE A 112 -10.82 -18.56 -13.04
CA ILE A 112 -10.54 -19.97 -12.78
C ILE A 112 -11.50 -20.55 -11.75
N ALA A 113 -11.75 -19.81 -10.66
CA ALA A 113 -12.66 -20.26 -9.60
C ALA A 113 -14.08 -20.53 -10.14
N ARG A 114 -14.55 -19.72 -11.10
CA ARG A 114 -15.89 -19.87 -11.70
C ARG A 114 -15.99 -21.01 -12.73
N HIS A 115 -14.89 -21.32 -13.41
CA HIS A 115 -14.88 -22.26 -14.54
C HIS A 115 -14.22 -23.60 -14.19
N MET A 116 -13.94 -23.86 -12.91
CA MET A 116 -13.35 -25.14 -12.47
C MET A 116 -14.21 -26.36 -12.83
N VAL A 117 -15.54 -26.18 -12.88
CA VAL A 117 -16.50 -27.22 -13.25
C VAL A 117 -16.41 -27.64 -14.71
N ASP A 118 -15.90 -26.77 -15.59
CA ASP A 118 -15.75 -27.09 -17.02
C ASP A 118 -14.73 -28.21 -17.28
N LEU A 119 -13.84 -28.43 -16.30
CA LEU A 119 -12.83 -29.49 -16.31
C LEU A 119 -13.37 -30.85 -15.81
N ASP A 120 -14.64 -30.93 -15.38
CA ASP A 120 -15.32 -32.19 -15.05
C ASP A 120 -15.99 -32.85 -16.28
N ALA A 121 -15.96 -32.20 -17.44
CA ALA A 121 -16.58 -32.74 -18.65
C ALA A 121 -15.85 -34.03 -19.10
N PRO A 122 -16.57 -35.04 -19.63
CA PRO A 122 -15.94 -36.27 -20.12
C PRO A 122 -14.84 -36.02 -21.16
N ASP A 123 -15.05 -35.03 -22.05
CA ASP A 123 -14.11 -34.64 -23.09
C ASP A 123 -12.96 -33.73 -22.58
N ALA A 124 -12.93 -33.41 -21.28
CA ALA A 124 -11.84 -32.68 -20.66
C ALA A 124 -10.62 -33.57 -20.37
N GLU A 125 -10.79 -34.90 -20.41
CA GLU A 125 -9.75 -35.88 -20.13
C GLU A 125 -8.85 -36.11 -21.37
N PRO A 126 -7.52 -36.00 -21.23
CA PRO A 126 -6.61 -36.33 -22.32
C PRO A 126 -6.83 -37.76 -22.85
N GLY A 127 -7.06 -37.87 -24.15
CA GLY A 127 -7.33 -39.15 -24.81
C GLY A 127 -8.81 -39.51 -24.94
N ALA A 128 -9.73 -38.67 -24.46
CA ALA A 128 -11.12 -38.74 -24.85
C ALA A 128 -11.30 -38.42 -26.34
N ASP A 129 -12.30 -39.03 -26.99
CA ASP A 129 -12.58 -38.82 -28.43
C ASP A 129 -12.86 -37.34 -28.77
N GLY A 130 -13.44 -36.59 -27.83
CA GLY A 130 -13.75 -35.16 -27.96
C GLY A 130 -12.69 -34.22 -27.38
N TYR A 131 -11.50 -34.71 -27.00
CA TYR A 131 -10.47 -33.87 -26.40
C TYR A 131 -9.78 -32.96 -27.44
N PRO A 132 -9.52 -31.68 -27.12
CA PRO A 132 -9.92 -30.96 -25.90
C PRO A 132 -11.39 -30.52 -25.94
N SER A 133 -12.08 -30.59 -24.80
CA SER A 133 -13.37 -29.92 -24.65
C SER A 133 -13.24 -28.39 -24.78
N PRO A 134 -14.32 -27.67 -25.13
CA PRO A 134 -14.32 -26.20 -25.15
C PRO A 134 -13.88 -25.56 -23.82
N GLY A 135 -14.19 -26.22 -22.70
CA GLY A 135 -13.75 -25.81 -21.36
C GLY A 135 -12.24 -25.90 -21.20
N VAL A 136 -11.61 -26.99 -21.65
CA VAL A 136 -10.15 -27.16 -21.66
C VAL A 136 -9.48 -26.08 -22.50
N VAL A 137 -10.03 -25.76 -23.68
CA VAL A 137 -9.51 -24.68 -24.52
C VAL A 137 -9.59 -23.34 -23.81
N ALA A 138 -10.70 -23.04 -23.14
CA ALA A 138 -10.84 -21.81 -22.36
C ALA A 138 -9.82 -21.74 -21.22
N HIS A 139 -9.62 -22.81 -20.44
CA HIS A 139 -8.60 -22.84 -19.38
C HIS A 139 -7.19 -22.59 -19.91
N ALA A 140 -6.84 -23.19 -21.04
CA ALA A 140 -5.56 -23.00 -21.70
C ALA A 140 -5.33 -21.53 -22.09
N LEU A 141 -6.34 -20.86 -22.67
CA LEU A 141 -6.28 -19.43 -23.00
C LEU A 141 -6.13 -18.52 -21.75
N TRP A 142 -6.49 -19.00 -20.56
CA TRP A 142 -6.28 -18.32 -19.28
C TRP A 142 -4.98 -18.74 -18.56
N GLY A 143 -4.14 -19.55 -19.20
CA GLY A 143 -2.83 -19.97 -18.70
C GLY A 143 -2.85 -21.24 -17.85
N SER A 144 -3.98 -21.96 -17.81
CA SER A 144 -4.15 -23.19 -17.03
C SER A 144 -4.12 -24.43 -17.93
N GLN A 145 -3.40 -25.47 -17.52
CA GLN A 145 -3.36 -26.77 -18.20
C GLN A 145 -3.19 -27.91 -17.19
N GLY A 146 -3.57 -29.14 -17.55
CA GLY A 146 -3.40 -30.31 -16.66
C GLY A 146 -4.57 -30.50 -15.69
N GLY A 147 -5.80 -30.21 -16.15
CA GLY A 147 -7.01 -30.42 -15.37
C GLY A 147 -7.10 -29.51 -14.14
N LYS A 148 -7.88 -29.95 -13.14
CA LYS A 148 -8.19 -29.15 -11.95
C LYS A 148 -6.95 -28.74 -11.15
N ASP A 149 -5.97 -29.63 -11.03
CA ASP A 149 -4.74 -29.35 -10.27
C ASP A 149 -3.93 -28.22 -10.91
N GLY A 150 -3.84 -28.21 -12.25
CA GLY A 150 -3.20 -27.13 -12.98
C GLY A 150 -3.95 -25.80 -12.90
N ALA A 151 -5.27 -25.86 -12.90
CA ALA A 151 -6.12 -24.68 -12.69
C ALA A 151 -5.91 -24.08 -11.29
N MET A 152 -5.91 -24.93 -10.25
CA MET A 152 -5.59 -24.50 -8.89
C MET A 152 -4.19 -23.90 -8.78
N ARG A 153 -3.17 -24.54 -9.39
CA ARG A 153 -1.80 -23.98 -9.43
C ARG A 153 -1.74 -22.59 -10.05
N THR A 154 -2.48 -22.37 -11.15
CA THR A 154 -2.51 -21.08 -11.85
C THR A 154 -3.20 -20.01 -11.00
N LYS A 155 -4.32 -20.36 -10.37
CA LYS A 155 -5.03 -19.50 -9.41
C LYS A 155 -4.11 -19.09 -8.25
N ASP A 156 -3.46 -20.06 -7.60
CA ASP A 156 -2.57 -19.81 -6.46
C ASP A 156 -1.34 -18.99 -6.84
N TYR A 157 -0.86 -19.09 -8.09
CA TYR A 157 0.20 -18.23 -8.59
C TYR A 157 -0.28 -16.79 -8.74
N ALA A 158 -1.45 -16.57 -9.36
CA ALA A 158 -2.04 -15.26 -9.52
C ALA A 158 -2.30 -14.59 -8.15
N ASP A 159 -2.88 -15.31 -7.19
CA ASP A 159 -3.14 -14.80 -5.84
C ASP A 159 -1.84 -14.37 -5.13
N ARG A 160 -0.77 -15.19 -5.23
CA ARG A 160 0.52 -14.85 -4.62
C ARG A 160 1.22 -13.67 -5.29
N LEU A 161 1.09 -13.54 -6.61
CA LEU A 161 1.63 -12.40 -7.34
C LEU A 161 0.87 -11.12 -6.99
N LEU A 162 -0.46 -11.18 -6.89
CA LEU A 162 -1.29 -10.05 -6.45
C LEU A 162 -0.97 -9.66 -5.01
N ALA A 163 -0.87 -10.61 -4.09
CA ALA A 163 -0.44 -10.34 -2.72
C ALA A 163 0.96 -9.71 -2.66
N ARG A 164 1.87 -10.08 -3.58
CA ARG A 164 3.17 -9.43 -3.72
C ARG A 164 3.05 -8.03 -4.29
N ILE A 165 2.24 -7.81 -5.33
CA ILE A 165 1.93 -6.47 -5.87
C ILE A 165 1.36 -5.58 -4.77
N GLU A 166 0.42 -6.08 -3.97
CA GLU A 166 -0.19 -5.40 -2.83
C GLU A 166 0.84 -5.12 -1.72
N ALA A 167 1.70 -6.10 -1.40
CA ALA A 167 2.76 -5.94 -0.42
C ALA A 167 3.87 -4.98 -0.87
N GLU A 168 4.20 -4.93 -2.16
CA GLU A 168 5.17 -4.01 -2.76
C GLU A 168 4.56 -2.64 -3.08
N THR A 169 3.22 -2.54 -3.16
CA THR A 169 2.50 -1.26 -3.18
C THR A 169 2.33 -0.66 -1.79
N ARG A 170 2.47 -1.44 -0.70
CA ARG A 170 2.88 -0.90 0.60
C ARG A 170 4.35 -0.51 0.48
N ASN A 171 4.65 0.78 0.51
CA ASN A 171 6.03 1.25 0.35
C ASN A 171 6.83 0.98 1.64
N ALA A 172 7.25 -0.26 1.90
CA ALA A 172 8.03 -0.65 3.09
C ALA A 172 9.39 0.08 3.15
N ASP A 173 9.92 0.51 2.00
CA ASP A 173 11.10 1.36 1.84
C ASP A 173 10.76 2.87 1.81
N GLY A 174 9.47 3.22 1.88
CA GLY A 174 8.99 4.59 1.95
C GLY A 174 9.34 5.24 3.28
N PRO A 175 9.26 6.58 3.38
CA PRO A 175 9.50 7.27 4.64
C PRO A 175 8.58 6.69 5.73
N THR A 176 9.17 6.30 6.86
CA THR A 176 8.42 5.76 7.99
C THR A 176 7.49 6.83 8.55
N VAL A 177 6.21 6.48 8.67
CA VAL A 177 5.21 7.34 9.31
C VAL A 177 4.40 6.54 10.32
N LYS A 178 3.95 7.24 11.34
CA LYS A 178 2.98 6.79 12.32
C LYS A 178 1.74 7.66 12.19
N ILE A 179 0.57 7.05 12.28
CA ILE A 179 -0.70 7.77 12.22
C ILE A 179 -1.40 7.76 13.57
N SER A 180 -2.14 8.83 13.86
CA SER A 180 -2.98 8.89 15.05
C SER A 180 -4.22 9.73 14.80
N ASP A 181 -5.33 9.33 15.41
CA ASP A 181 -6.50 10.20 15.53
C ASP A 181 -6.34 11.23 16.66
N ILE A 182 -7.23 12.23 16.65
CA ILE A 182 -7.36 13.26 17.68
C ILE A 182 -8.35 12.83 18.77
N ASP A 183 -9.63 12.74 18.46
CA ASP A 183 -10.70 12.76 19.46
C ASP A 183 -10.93 11.41 20.13
N GLY A 184 -10.62 11.32 21.42
CA GLY A 184 -10.60 10.04 22.15
C GLY A 184 -9.28 9.27 21.99
N THR A 185 -8.32 9.85 21.26
CA THR A 185 -6.99 9.27 21.03
C THR A 185 -5.88 10.21 21.54
N LEU A 186 -5.41 11.17 20.73
CA LEU A 186 -4.40 12.14 21.19
C LEU A 186 -4.94 13.13 22.21
N ILE A 187 -6.25 13.40 22.15
CA ILE A 187 -6.96 14.31 23.04
C ILE A 187 -8.13 13.57 23.67
N GLN A 188 -8.12 13.50 25.00
CA GLN A 188 -9.22 13.01 25.82
C GLN A 188 -9.73 14.13 26.72
N ASP A 189 -11.04 14.36 26.72
CA ASP A 189 -11.70 15.39 27.53
C ASP A 189 -11.06 16.79 27.41
N GLY A 190 -10.53 17.12 26.24
CA GLY A 190 -9.89 18.41 25.93
C GLY A 190 -8.44 18.55 26.41
N ALA A 191 -7.87 17.52 27.03
CA ALA A 191 -6.46 17.44 27.42
C ALA A 191 -5.71 16.44 26.53
N ARG A 192 -4.39 16.61 26.39
CA ARG A 192 -3.54 15.63 25.72
C ARG A 192 -3.50 14.33 26.52
N ASP A 193 -3.63 13.21 25.83
CA ASP A 193 -3.33 11.90 26.39
C ASP A 193 -1.80 11.69 26.40
N ASP A 194 -1.19 11.76 27.58
CA ASP A 194 0.26 11.63 27.73
C ASP A 194 0.77 10.20 27.45
N SER A 195 -0.04 9.16 27.67
CA SER A 195 0.34 7.78 27.39
C SER A 195 0.46 7.56 25.88
N VAL A 196 -0.56 7.99 25.13
CA VAL A 196 -0.57 7.96 23.67
C VAL A 196 0.54 8.83 23.10
N TRP A 197 0.71 10.05 23.63
CA TRP A 197 1.75 10.97 23.19
C TRP A 197 3.15 10.39 23.39
N MET A 198 3.44 9.81 24.56
CA MET A 198 4.73 9.18 24.82
C MET A 198 4.98 7.96 23.95
N PHE A 199 3.97 7.12 23.75
CA PHE A 199 4.05 5.97 22.84
C PHE A 199 4.44 6.43 21.43
N LEU A 200 3.71 7.40 20.86
CA LEU A 200 4.00 7.92 19.52
C LEU A 200 5.40 8.53 19.41
N GLN A 201 5.90 9.20 20.46
CA GLN A 201 7.24 9.78 20.46
C GLN A 201 8.37 8.73 20.48
N ASP A 202 8.11 7.54 21.02
CA ASP A 202 9.06 6.42 21.02
C ASP A 202 9.07 5.65 19.69
N GLN A 203 7.96 5.71 18.94
CA GLN A 203 7.86 5.08 17.62
C GLN A 203 8.67 5.84 16.55
N PRO A 204 9.37 5.14 15.63
CA PRO A 204 10.11 5.77 14.55
C PRO A 204 9.20 6.48 13.55
N GLY A 205 9.75 7.43 12.80
CA GLY A 205 9.03 8.09 11.71
C GLY A 205 8.24 9.34 12.07
N ALA A 206 7.73 10.00 11.05
CA ALA A 206 6.96 11.24 11.17
C ALA A 206 5.52 10.99 11.66
N LEU A 207 4.98 11.85 12.51
CA LEU A 207 3.60 11.76 12.98
C LEU A 207 2.65 12.46 11.99
N PHE A 208 1.76 11.69 11.39
CA PHE A 208 0.63 12.20 10.61
C PHE A 208 -0.65 12.06 11.43
N ILE A 209 -1.33 13.16 11.69
CA ILE A 209 -2.63 13.15 12.34
C ILE A 209 -3.70 12.94 11.26
N VAL A 210 -4.53 11.91 11.42
CA VAL A 210 -5.66 11.60 10.54
C VAL A 210 -6.93 11.67 11.34
N THR A 211 -7.75 12.70 11.11
CA THR A 211 -8.90 12.99 11.96
C THR A 211 -10.21 13.08 11.19
N GLY A 212 -11.29 12.65 11.85
CA GLY A 212 -12.66 12.85 11.39
C GLY A 212 -13.16 14.29 11.48
N ARG A 213 -12.46 15.18 12.20
CA ARG A 213 -12.80 16.60 12.28
C ARG A 213 -12.87 17.22 10.88
N PRO A 214 -13.87 18.08 10.60
CA PRO A 214 -14.02 18.66 9.28
C PRO A 214 -12.96 19.72 9.01
N GLU A 215 -12.58 19.88 7.75
CA GLU A 215 -11.63 20.89 7.27
C GLU A 215 -12.06 22.32 7.65
N SER A 216 -13.36 22.57 7.79
CA SER A 216 -13.91 23.85 8.26
C SER A 216 -13.47 24.23 9.68
N GLU A 217 -12.99 23.27 10.46
CA GLU A 217 -12.51 23.45 11.85
C GLU A 217 -10.96 23.46 11.94
N ARG A 218 -10.26 23.54 10.80
CA ARG A 218 -8.79 23.46 10.77
C ARG A 218 -8.12 24.45 11.71
N ASP A 219 -8.48 25.73 11.64
CA ASP A 219 -7.82 26.77 12.46
C ASP A 219 -7.98 26.50 13.96
N ALA A 220 -9.18 26.10 14.39
CA ALA A 220 -9.46 25.74 15.78
C ALA A 220 -8.70 24.47 16.21
N THR A 221 -8.62 23.47 15.33
CA THR A 221 -7.90 22.22 15.60
C THR A 221 -6.40 22.47 15.70
N VAL A 222 -5.82 23.25 14.80
CA VAL A 222 -4.40 23.63 14.83
C VAL A 222 -4.07 24.39 16.12
N GLN A 223 -4.92 25.34 16.52
CA GLN A 223 -4.74 26.09 17.76
C GLN A 223 -4.78 25.16 18.98
N GLN A 224 -5.76 24.25 19.05
CA GLN A 224 -5.86 23.30 20.16
C GLN A 224 -4.63 22.39 20.26
N LEU A 225 -4.17 21.84 19.14
CA LEU A 225 -2.95 21.00 19.11
C LEU A 225 -1.73 21.79 19.59
N ALA A 226 -1.60 23.06 19.19
CA ALA A 226 -0.51 23.93 19.64
C ALA A 226 -0.59 24.26 21.14
N ASP A 227 -1.77 24.56 21.66
CA ASP A 227 -2.00 24.85 23.09
C ASP A 227 -1.68 23.64 23.99
N LEU A 228 -1.81 22.43 23.44
CA LEU A 228 -1.50 21.16 24.09
C LEU A 228 -0.08 20.66 23.81
N ASP A 229 0.76 21.44 23.13
CA ASP A 229 2.13 21.07 22.75
C ASP A 229 2.20 19.74 21.98
N ILE A 230 1.20 19.48 21.13
CA ILE A 230 1.14 18.33 20.22
C ILE A 230 1.73 18.75 18.88
N THR A 231 2.93 18.26 18.59
CA THR A 231 3.61 18.50 17.32
C THR A 231 3.33 17.36 16.33
N TYR A 232 3.25 17.69 15.05
CA TYR A 232 2.96 16.74 13.98
C TYR A 232 3.64 17.19 12.68
N SER A 233 3.85 16.26 11.76
CA SER A 233 4.39 16.54 10.43
C SER A 233 3.29 16.83 9.42
N ARG A 234 2.11 16.22 9.56
CA ARG A 234 0.95 16.48 8.70
C ARG A 234 -0.37 16.35 9.46
N LEU A 235 -1.32 17.24 9.18
CA LEU A 235 -2.70 17.18 9.68
C LEU A 235 -3.68 16.97 8.52
N ILE A 236 -4.23 15.77 8.44
CA ILE A 236 -5.16 15.31 7.41
C ILE A 236 -6.56 15.26 8.04
N MET A 237 -7.45 16.15 7.60
CA MET A 237 -8.78 16.34 8.16
C MET A 237 -9.85 15.96 7.13
N ASN A 238 -11.05 15.64 7.59
CA ASN A 238 -12.14 15.23 6.73
C ASN A 238 -12.62 16.42 5.88
N PRO A 239 -12.66 16.35 4.53
CA PRO A 239 -13.11 17.47 3.71
C PRO A 239 -14.61 17.79 3.85
N SER A 240 -15.37 16.88 4.46
CA SER A 240 -16.83 16.96 4.59
C SER A 240 -17.25 17.16 6.05
N SER A 241 -17.69 16.08 6.72
CA SER A 241 -18.24 16.10 8.07
C SER A 241 -17.82 14.85 8.84
N THR A 242 -18.12 14.78 10.13
CA THR A 242 -17.78 13.65 10.99
C THR A 242 -18.61 12.38 10.74
N ALA A 243 -19.64 12.42 9.88
CA ALA A 243 -20.61 11.33 9.73
C ALA A 243 -20.01 10.01 9.21
N ASP A 244 -18.99 10.08 8.35
CA ASP A 244 -18.32 8.93 7.72
C ASP A 244 -16.83 8.88 8.10
N SER A 245 -16.52 9.17 9.37
CA SER A 245 -15.14 9.36 9.82
C SER A 245 -14.29 8.08 9.70
N SER A 246 -14.86 6.91 9.97
CA SER A 246 -14.13 5.64 9.90
C SER A 246 -13.82 5.25 8.45
N GLU A 247 -14.78 5.42 7.52
CA GLU A 247 -14.57 5.20 6.09
C GLU A 247 -13.55 6.20 5.51
N TYR A 248 -13.62 7.47 5.91
CA TYR A 248 -12.65 8.48 5.48
C TYR A 248 -11.23 8.15 5.96
N LYS A 249 -11.09 7.76 7.24
CA LYS A 249 -9.80 7.37 7.83
C LYS A 249 -9.23 6.13 7.16
N LYS A 250 -10.06 5.13 6.82
CA LYS A 250 -9.65 3.96 6.02
C LYS A 250 -9.10 4.38 4.66
N ALA A 251 -9.87 5.14 3.89
CA ALA A 251 -9.45 5.60 2.56
C ALA A 251 -8.17 6.44 2.62
N THR A 252 -8.00 7.24 3.68
CA THR A 252 -6.78 8.01 3.92
C THR A 252 -5.58 7.09 4.19
N ALA A 253 -5.73 6.08 5.04
CA ALA A 253 -4.67 5.11 5.30
C ALA A 253 -4.29 4.31 4.04
N GLU A 254 -5.27 3.89 3.24
CA GLU A 254 -5.05 3.26 1.93
C GLU A 254 -4.22 4.16 1.00
N GLU A 255 -4.49 5.46 0.98
CA GLU A 255 -3.72 6.42 0.19
C GLU A 255 -2.30 6.63 0.75
N LEU A 256 -2.15 6.70 2.07
CA LEU A 256 -0.85 6.83 2.70
C LEU A 256 0.06 5.63 2.45
N LEU A 257 -0.49 4.41 2.51
CA LEU A 257 0.26 3.17 2.27
C LEU A 257 0.89 3.08 0.88
N LYS A 258 0.33 3.79 -0.12
CA LYS A 258 0.91 3.88 -1.47
C LYS A 258 2.26 4.60 -1.50
N THR A 259 2.54 5.42 -0.50
CA THR A 259 3.70 6.32 -0.46
C THR A 259 4.62 6.05 0.73
N TYR A 260 4.06 5.74 1.88
CA TYR A 260 4.75 5.68 3.16
C TYR A 260 4.75 4.27 3.74
N ASN A 261 5.77 3.98 4.54
CA ASN A 261 5.74 2.83 5.43
C ASN A 261 4.98 3.23 6.70
N VAL A 262 3.66 3.04 6.70
CA VAL A 262 2.81 3.32 7.87
C VAL A 262 2.99 2.17 8.86
N THR A 263 3.81 2.36 9.89
CA THR A 263 4.20 1.28 10.80
C THR A 263 3.21 1.05 11.93
N VAL A 264 2.55 2.11 12.40
CA VAL A 264 1.62 2.05 13.53
C VAL A 264 0.51 3.09 13.37
N ALA A 265 -0.69 2.74 13.85
CA ALA A 265 -1.85 3.59 13.92
C ALA A 265 -2.45 3.57 15.33
N VAL A 266 -2.56 4.73 15.98
CA VAL A 266 -3.28 4.84 17.27
C VAL A 266 -4.67 5.39 17.02
N GLU A 267 -5.68 4.68 17.50
CA GLU A 267 -7.09 4.97 17.22
C GLU A 267 -7.99 4.35 18.30
N ASN A 268 -9.06 5.05 18.69
CA ASN A 268 -10.00 4.58 19.70
C ASN A 268 -11.27 3.95 19.11
N ASP A 269 -11.64 4.29 17.87
CA ASP A 269 -12.82 3.71 17.21
C ASP A 269 -12.56 2.24 16.79
N PRO A 270 -13.36 1.27 17.27
CA PRO A 270 -13.13 -0.15 17.00
C PRO A 270 -13.30 -0.54 15.53
N GLN A 271 -14.16 0.17 14.78
CA GLN A 271 -14.33 -0.09 13.35
C GLN A 271 -13.09 0.36 12.56
N THR A 272 -12.55 1.54 12.88
CA THR A 272 -11.34 2.07 12.26
C THR A 272 -10.11 1.22 12.61
N LEU A 273 -10.00 0.75 13.87
CA LEU A 273 -8.97 -0.22 14.27
C LEU A 273 -9.01 -1.48 13.42
N ALA A 274 -10.19 -2.07 13.22
CA ALA A 274 -10.36 -3.25 12.38
C ALA A 274 -9.93 -2.99 10.92
N TYR A 275 -10.21 -1.79 10.39
CA TYR A 275 -9.73 -1.41 9.06
C TYR A 275 -8.21 -1.29 8.98
N TYR A 276 -7.54 -0.75 9.99
CA TYR A 276 -6.08 -0.67 10.01
C TYR A 276 -5.43 -2.06 10.10
N ASP A 277 -6.00 -2.96 10.91
CA ASP A 277 -5.57 -4.37 10.96
C ASP A 277 -5.75 -5.08 9.59
N GLU A 278 -6.89 -4.87 8.91
CA GLU A 278 -7.14 -5.39 7.56
C GLU A 278 -6.11 -4.91 6.54
N LEU A 279 -5.64 -3.67 6.68
CA LEU A 279 -4.60 -3.07 5.83
C LEU A 279 -3.18 -3.52 6.20
N GLY A 280 -3.04 -4.24 7.32
CA GLY A 280 -1.76 -4.72 7.85
C GLY A 280 -0.93 -3.63 8.53
N ILE A 281 -1.58 -2.59 9.06
CA ILE A 281 -0.96 -1.58 9.93
C ILE A 281 -1.09 -2.07 11.38
N GLU A 282 -0.05 -1.91 12.21
CA GLU A 282 -0.16 -2.20 13.64
C GLU A 282 -1.14 -1.21 14.30
N ALA A 283 -2.34 -1.68 14.66
CA ALA A 283 -3.39 -0.87 15.24
C ALA A 283 -3.35 -0.93 16.78
N VAL A 284 -3.27 0.24 17.42
CA VAL A 284 -3.13 0.38 18.87
C VAL A 284 -4.30 1.18 19.42
N ASN A 285 -5.05 0.57 20.34
CA ASN A 285 -6.09 1.29 21.09
C ASN A 285 -5.45 2.00 22.30
N PRO A 286 -5.73 3.30 22.54
CA PRO A 286 -5.29 4.05 23.71
C PRO A 286 -5.51 3.33 25.06
N GLU A 287 -6.66 2.66 25.22
CA GLU A 287 -7.01 1.95 26.46
C GLU A 287 -6.00 0.83 26.80
N ASN A 288 -5.33 0.26 25.80
CA ASN A 288 -4.31 -0.77 25.99
C ASN A 288 -2.96 -0.19 26.43
N LEU A 289 -2.66 1.07 26.09
CA LEU A 289 -1.45 1.76 26.50
C LEU A 289 -1.54 2.19 27.97
N ASP A 290 -2.72 2.63 28.41
CA ASP A 290 -2.98 2.97 29.80
C ASP A 290 -2.91 1.76 30.73
N ALA A 291 -3.35 0.58 30.24
CA ALA A 291 -3.28 -0.66 31.01
C ALA A 291 -1.83 -1.14 31.27
N GLN A 292 -0.90 -0.91 30.33
CA GLN A 292 0.53 -1.18 30.49
C GLN A 292 1.27 -0.05 31.25
N GLY A 293 0.76 1.19 31.14
CA GLY A 293 1.33 2.40 31.73
C GLY A 293 1.19 2.55 33.25
N VAL A 294 0.35 1.74 33.94
CA VAL A 294 0.20 1.83 35.40
C VAL A 294 1.47 1.36 36.14
N GLU A 295 2.27 0.45 35.57
CA GLU A 295 3.52 -0.02 36.18
C GLU A 295 4.74 0.84 35.83
N GLU A 296 4.90 1.29 34.58
CA GLU A 296 6.10 2.01 34.13
C GLU A 296 6.07 3.53 34.38
N ALA A 297 4.89 4.16 34.33
CA ALA A 297 4.76 5.61 34.52
C ALA A 297 5.02 6.06 35.98
N SER A 298 4.97 5.14 36.95
CA SER A 298 5.37 5.39 38.35
C SER A 298 6.89 5.51 38.50
N ALA A 299 7.66 4.78 37.69
CA ALA A 299 9.13 4.86 37.69
C ALA A 299 9.63 6.08 36.90
N TYR A 300 9.01 6.37 35.75
CA TYR A 300 9.42 7.48 34.86
C TYR A 300 9.16 8.88 35.46
N ARG A 301 7.98 9.09 36.09
CA ARG A 301 7.68 10.36 36.79
C ARG A 301 8.62 10.62 37.96
N LYS A 302 9.05 9.58 38.69
CA LYS A 302 9.98 9.70 39.81
C LYS A 302 11.39 10.08 39.36
N GLY A 303 11.81 9.60 38.18
CA GLY A 303 13.12 9.92 37.57
C GLY A 303 13.22 11.36 37.07
N ARG A 304 12.20 11.85 36.35
CA ARG A 304 12.27 13.19 35.72
C ARG A 304 12.14 14.34 36.72
N ILE A 305 11.34 14.19 37.77
CA ILE A 305 11.23 15.19 38.85
C ILE A 305 12.55 15.30 39.63
N ALA A 306 13.29 14.19 39.77
CA ALA A 306 14.61 14.18 40.43
C ALA A 306 15.71 14.86 39.59
N ASP A 307 15.61 14.83 38.26
CA ASP A 307 16.56 15.48 37.35
C ASP A 307 16.28 16.98 37.17
N MET A 308 15.02 17.40 37.24
CA MET A 308 14.64 18.83 37.17
C MET A 308 15.09 19.63 38.40
N GLY A 309 15.38 18.99 39.53
CA GLY A 309 15.92 19.62 40.74
C GLY A 309 17.43 19.91 40.71
N LYS A 310 18.16 19.48 39.65
CA LYS A 310 19.64 19.57 39.57
C LYS A 310 20.17 20.62 38.60
N ILE A 311 19.31 21.43 37.99
CA ILE A 311 19.76 22.52 37.11
C ILE A 311 20.17 23.71 37.98
N GLU A 312 21.44 23.75 38.40
CA GLU A 312 22.04 24.94 39.01
C GLU A 312 22.04 26.10 38.01
N THR A 313 21.44 27.21 38.43
CA THR A 313 21.46 28.50 37.74
C THR A 313 22.89 28.98 37.55
N ARG A 314 23.41 28.91 36.32
CA ARG A 314 24.60 29.67 35.91
C ARG A 314 24.15 31.05 35.41
N GLU A 315 24.33 32.06 36.25
CA GLU A 315 24.25 33.46 35.84
C GLU A 315 25.32 33.76 34.78
N PHE A 316 24.90 34.25 33.62
CA PHE A 316 25.81 34.80 32.60
C PHE A 316 25.87 36.32 32.78
N THR A 317 27.00 36.81 33.30
CA THR A 317 27.33 38.24 33.28
C THR A 317 28.03 38.56 31.97
N THR A 318 27.38 39.32 31.09
CA THR A 318 27.99 39.86 29.87
C THR A 318 28.54 41.26 30.18
N THR A 319 29.86 41.40 30.17
CA THR A 319 30.52 42.72 30.16
C THR A 319 30.57 43.23 28.72
N ILE A 320 29.93 44.38 28.48
CA ILE A 320 30.04 45.15 27.25
C ILE A 320 31.14 46.19 27.48
N GLU A 321 32.19 46.20 26.66
CA GLU A 321 33.06 47.36 26.50
C GLU A 321 32.75 48.02 25.14
N LEU A 322 32.57 49.34 25.20
CA LEU A 322 32.30 50.27 24.09
C LEU A 322 33.58 50.64 23.34
#